data_AF-A0A9Q9E467-F1
#
_entry.id   AF-A0A9Q9E467-F1
#
_cell.length_a   1.000
_cell.length_b   1.000
_cell.length_c   1.000
_cell.angle_alpha   90.00
_cell.angle_beta   90.00
_cell.angle_gamma   90.00
#
_symmetry.space_group_name_H-M   'P 1'
#
loop_
_entity.id
_entity.type
_entity.pdbx_description
1 polymer ?
#
loop_
_entity_poly.entity_id
_entity_poly.type
_entity_poly.pdbx_seq_one_letter_code
_entity_poly.pdbx_strand_id
1 'polypeptide(L)'
;MALLLEADRPWHAERLTMLDERVRTRLDDLSRWLAYRDWLEEAFSAADVVMVTVLRRLGGSGFLEEQPTIASYVARGETRPAFKRAFEAQRAVFAAAEA
;
A
#
# COMPACT_ATOMS: atom_id res chain seq x y z
N MET A 1 1.94 -11.33 -10.33
CA MET A 1 2.30 -12.29 -11.39
C MET A 1 2.02 -13.70 -10.96
N ALA A 2 2.53 -14.20 -9.82
CA ALA A 2 2.22 -15.55 -9.32
C ALA A 2 0.70 -15.85 -9.28
N LEU A 3 -0.09 -14.94 -8.69
CA LEU A 3 -1.57 -15.05 -8.63
C LEU A 3 -2.29 -15.28 -9.98
N LEU A 4 -1.71 -14.83 -11.10
CA LEU A 4 -2.36 -14.89 -12.42
C LEU A 4 -1.67 -15.89 -13.35
N LEU A 5 -0.34 -15.97 -13.30
CA LEU A 5 0.48 -16.76 -14.23
C LEU A 5 0.85 -18.14 -13.69
N GLU A 6 0.77 -18.34 -12.38
CA GLU A 6 1.19 -19.57 -11.73
C GLU A 6 0.00 -20.28 -11.06
N ALA A 7 -1.23 -19.82 -11.29
CA ALA A 7 -2.43 -20.30 -10.61
C ALA A 7 -2.70 -21.80 -10.81
N ASP A 8 -2.31 -22.34 -11.97
CA ASP A 8 -2.47 -23.76 -12.35
C ASP A 8 -1.30 -24.64 -11.90
N ARG A 9 -0.25 -24.05 -11.30
CA ARG A 9 0.95 -24.78 -10.91
C ARG A 9 0.73 -25.53 -9.59
N PRO A 10 1.28 -26.74 -9.45
CA PRO A 10 1.07 -27.55 -8.24
C PRO A 10 1.67 -26.90 -6.98
N TRP A 11 2.67 -26.03 -7.12
CA TRP A 11 3.32 -25.31 -6.02
C TRP A 11 2.70 -23.93 -5.73
N HIS A 12 1.60 -23.55 -6.38
CA HIS A 12 1.05 -22.19 -6.30
C HIS A 12 0.73 -21.76 -4.86
N ALA A 13 0.11 -22.64 -4.07
CA ALA A 13 -0.26 -22.33 -2.69
C ALA A 13 0.97 -22.05 -1.81
N GLU A 14 1.98 -22.92 -1.86
CA GLU A 14 3.24 -22.73 -1.12
C GLU A 14 3.97 -21.46 -1.57
N ARG A 15 3.93 -21.17 -2.87
CA ARG A 15 4.52 -19.96 -3.45
C ARG A 15 3.86 -18.70 -2.92
N LEU A 16 2.54 -18.69 -2.76
CA LEU A 16 1.80 -17.57 -2.18
C LEU A 16 2.17 -17.34 -0.73
N THR A 17 2.19 -18.39 0.11
CA THR A 17 2.63 -18.28 1.51
C THR A 17 4.02 -17.66 1.63
N MET A 18 4.97 -18.13 0.81
CA MET A 18 6.33 -17.57 0.80
C MET A 18 6.36 -16.10 0.33
N LEU A 19 5.48 -15.69 -0.58
CA LEU A 19 5.38 -14.28 -0.98
C LEU A 19 4.81 -13.42 0.14
N ASP A 20 3.77 -13.90 0.82
CA ASP A 20 3.13 -13.21 1.92
C ASP A 20 4.11 -12.97 3.09
N GLU A 21 4.91 -13.97 3.44
CA GLU A 21 5.98 -13.84 4.45
C GLU A 21 7.02 -12.78 4.06
N ARG A 22 7.38 -12.71 2.77
CA ARG A 22 8.31 -11.68 2.27
C ARG A 22 7.70 -10.29 2.31
N VAL A 23 6.39 -10.16 2.04
CA VAL A 23 5.67 -8.90 2.21
C VAL A 23 5.68 -8.49 3.69
N ARG A 24 5.33 -9.39 4.62
CA ARG A 24 5.35 -9.12 6.06
C ARG A 24 6.71 -8.64 6.53
N THR A 25 7.79 -9.32 6.14
CA THR A 25 9.15 -8.92 6.50
C THR A 25 9.46 -7.47 6.07
N ARG A 26 9.04 -7.05 4.87
CA ARG A 26 9.26 -5.68 4.39
C ARG A 26 8.38 -4.65 5.08
N LEU A 27 7.14 -5.03 5.43
CA LEU A 27 6.27 -4.18 6.23
C LEU A 27 6.82 -4.00 7.65
N ASP A 28 7.39 -5.05 8.25
CA ASP A 28 8.05 -4.97 9.56
C ASP A 28 9.29 -4.07 9.53
N ASP A 29 10.12 -4.18 8.48
CA ASP A 29 11.26 -3.28 8.27
C ASP A 29 10.80 -1.81 8.21
N LEU A 30 9.78 -1.52 7.40
CA LEU A 30 9.25 -0.16 7.25
C LEU A 30 8.55 0.34 8.51
N SER A 31 7.81 -0.53 9.20
CA SER A 31 7.09 -0.21 10.44
C SER A 31 8.08 0.19 11.53
N ARG A 32 9.19 -0.54 11.67
CA ARG A 32 10.28 -0.18 12.59
C ARG A 32 10.91 1.18 12.25
N TRP A 33 11.09 1.47 10.96
CA TRP A 33 11.61 2.78 10.54
C TRP A 33 10.66 3.93 10.88
N LEU A 34 9.35 3.72 10.69
CA LEU A 34 8.31 4.74 10.90
C LEU A 34 7.80 4.82 12.35
N ALA A 35 8.25 3.94 13.26
CA ALA A 35 7.73 3.84 14.63
C ALA A 35 7.71 5.18 15.40
N TYR A 36 8.66 6.08 15.10
CA TYR A 36 8.79 7.39 15.72
C TYR A 36 8.84 8.53 14.71
N ARG A 37 8.34 8.31 13.48
CA ARG A 37 8.40 9.28 12.39
C ARG A 37 7.03 9.46 11.77
N ASP A 38 6.66 10.70 11.50
CA ASP A 38 5.43 10.99 10.75
C ASP A 38 5.58 10.68 9.26
N TRP A 39 6.80 10.83 8.71
CA TRP A 39 7.14 10.66 7.30
C TRP A 39 8.46 9.88 7.13
N LEU A 40 8.81 9.50 5.89
CA LEU A 40 10.05 8.77 5.62
C LEU A 40 11.31 9.57 6.01
N GLU A 41 11.24 10.89 5.78
CA GLU A 41 12.22 11.89 6.19
C GLU A 41 11.61 12.83 7.26
N GLU A 42 12.34 13.87 7.66
CA GLU A 42 11.86 14.84 8.66
C GLU A 42 10.56 15.54 8.25
N ALA A 43 10.40 15.84 6.97
CA ALA A 43 9.22 16.49 6.42
C ALA A 43 8.59 15.66 5.28
N PHE A 44 7.29 15.87 5.05
CA PHE A 44 6.58 15.24 3.94
C PHE A 44 7.28 15.53 2.60
N SER A 45 7.50 14.49 1.82
CA SER A 45 8.29 14.55 0.59
C SER A 45 7.63 13.78 -0.56
N ALA A 46 8.25 13.85 -1.75
CA ALA A 46 7.85 13.03 -2.88
C ALA A 46 7.99 11.52 -2.60
N ALA A 47 8.92 11.12 -1.72
CA ALA A 47 9.05 9.72 -1.31
C ALA A 47 7.78 9.23 -0.62
N ASP A 48 7.12 10.07 0.18
CA ASP A 48 5.88 9.71 0.85
C ASP A 48 4.70 9.60 -0.12
N VAL A 49 4.65 10.46 -1.15
CA VAL A 49 3.64 10.35 -2.22
C VAL A 49 3.73 8.98 -2.88
N VAL A 50 4.94 8.55 -3.24
CA VAL A 50 5.18 7.26 -3.88
C VAL A 50 4.86 6.11 -2.91
N MET A 51 5.37 6.16 -1.68
CA MET A 51 5.23 5.08 -0.72
C MET A 51 3.78 4.86 -0.30
N VAL A 52 3.03 5.93 0.00
CA VAL A 52 1.60 5.84 0.30
C VAL A 52 0.85 5.23 -0.89
N THR A 53 1.18 5.64 -2.12
CA THR A 53 0.54 5.07 -3.33
C THR A 53 0.82 3.58 -3.48
N VAL A 54 2.05 3.13 -3.19
CA VAL A 54 2.41 1.70 -3.22
C VAL A 54 1.65 0.92 -2.16
N LEU A 55 1.64 1.41 -0.92
CA LEU A 55 1.00 0.73 0.21
C LEU A 55 -0.52 0.62 0.06
N ARG A 56 -1.18 1.61 -0.56
CA ARG A 56 -2.62 1.55 -0.87
C ARG A 56 -3.02 0.36 -1.74
N ARG A 57 -2.08 -0.22 -2.51
CA ARG A 57 -2.35 -1.43 -3.31
C ARG A 57 -2.53 -2.68 -2.47
N LEU A 58 -2.18 -2.63 -1.19
CA LEU A 58 -2.44 -3.68 -0.20
C LEU A 58 -3.86 -3.58 0.39
N GLY A 59 -4.65 -2.57 0.00
CA GLY A 59 -6.04 -2.43 0.44
C GLY A 59 -6.86 -3.68 0.08
N GLY A 60 -7.55 -4.24 1.07
CA GLY A 60 -8.37 -5.44 0.90
C GLY A 60 -7.60 -6.77 0.97
N SER A 61 -6.28 -6.76 1.17
CA SER A 61 -5.48 -7.99 1.31
C SER A 61 -5.29 -8.45 2.76
N GLY A 62 -5.71 -7.67 3.76
CA GLY A 62 -5.50 -7.97 5.20
C GLY A 62 -4.15 -7.50 5.77
N PHE A 63 -3.18 -7.13 4.93
CA PHE A 63 -1.83 -6.78 5.41
C PHE A 63 -1.76 -5.44 6.15
N LEU A 64 -2.60 -4.47 5.78
CA LEU A 64 -2.61 -3.18 6.46
C LEU A 64 -3.25 -3.29 7.85
N GLU A 65 -4.23 -4.17 8.00
CA GLU A 65 -4.88 -4.51 9.26
C GLU A 65 -3.91 -5.18 10.25
N GLU A 66 -2.98 -5.99 9.74
CA GLU A 66 -1.88 -6.59 10.53
C GLU A 66 -0.82 -5.55 10.96
N GLN A 67 -0.78 -4.36 10.36
CA GLN A 67 0.33 -3.39 10.48
C GLN A 67 -0.14 -1.97 10.85
N PRO A 68 -0.51 -1.71 12.12
CA PRO A 68 -1.12 -0.44 12.55
C PRO A 68 -0.27 0.81 12.28
N THR A 69 1.06 0.71 12.40
CA THR A 69 1.99 1.81 12.09
C THR A 69 1.91 2.20 10.62
N ILE A 70 1.89 1.21 9.73
CA ILE A 70 1.79 1.41 8.29
C ILE A 70 0.41 1.94 7.91
N ALA A 71 -0.65 1.39 8.49
CA ALA A 71 -2.02 1.88 8.28
C ALA A 71 -2.16 3.36 8.69
N SER A 72 -1.58 3.74 9.83
CA SER A 72 -1.58 5.13 10.30
C SER A 72 -0.80 6.07 9.38
N TYR A 73 0.35 5.61 8.87
CA TYR A 73 1.15 6.34 7.88
C TYR A 73 0.37 6.57 6.57
N VAL A 74 -0.30 5.55 6.04
CA VAL A 74 -1.16 5.66 4.85
C VAL A 74 -2.30 6.65 5.10
N ALA A 75 -3.04 6.49 6.19
CA ALA A 75 -4.17 7.37 6.54
C ALA A 75 -3.74 8.84 6.66
N ARG A 76 -2.56 9.10 7.23
CA ARG A 76 -2.00 10.46 7.29
C ARG A 76 -1.75 11.04 5.90
N GLY A 77 -1.26 10.23 4.96
CA GLY A 77 -1.12 10.62 3.56
C GLY A 77 -2.47 10.93 2.89
N GLU A 78 -3.46 10.08 3.11
CA GLU A 78 -4.80 10.19 2.49
C GLU A 78 -5.63 11.37 3.03
N THR A 79 -5.42 11.78 4.28
CA THR A 79 -6.11 12.93 4.87
C THR A 79 -5.67 14.27 4.28
N ARG A 80 -4.51 14.33 3.61
CA ARG A 80 -3.96 15.57 3.03
C ARG A 80 -4.91 16.15 1.96
N PRO A 81 -5.15 17.48 1.96
CA PRO A 81 -6.01 18.11 0.95
C PRO A 81 -5.57 17.84 -0.49
N ALA A 82 -4.26 17.77 -0.75
CA ALA A 82 -3.72 17.48 -2.07
C ALA A 82 -4.08 16.06 -2.54
N PHE A 83 -4.04 15.07 -1.65
CA PHE A 83 -4.46 13.70 -1.95
C PHE A 83 -5.96 13.66 -2.31
N LYS A 84 -6.81 14.27 -1.48
CA LYS A 84 -8.27 14.30 -1.73
C LYS A 84 -8.62 14.93 -3.08
N ARG A 85 -7.96 16.04 -3.45
CA ARG A 85 -8.14 16.67 -4.77
C ARG A 85 -7.70 15.75 -5.92
N ALA A 86 -6.55 15.09 -5.78
CA ALA A 86 -6.05 14.16 -6.80
C ALA A 86 -6.98 12.94 -6.96
N PHE A 87 -7.46 12.38 -5.85
CA PHE A 87 -8.40 11.27 -5.84
C PHE A 87 -9.74 11.64 -6.50
N GLU A 88 -10.28 12.82 -6.20
CA GLU A 88 -11.52 13.29 -6.83
C GLU A 88 -11.34 13.50 -8.33
N ALA A 89 -10.22 14.08 -8.76
CA ALA A 89 -9.93 14.27 -10.18
C ALA A 89 -9.88 12.95 -10.96
N GLN A 90 -9.16 11.93 -10.46
CA GLN A 90 -9.11 10.62 -11.13
C GLN A 90 -10.44 9.86 -11.06
N ARG A 91 -11.21 10.03 -9.98
CA ARG A 91 -12.55 9.46 -9.86
C ARG A 91 -13.52 10.06 -10.88
N ALA A 92 -13.44 11.37 -11.14
CA ALA A 92 -14.27 12.02 -12.15
C ALA A 92 -13.99 11.47 -13.56
N VAL A 93 -12.72 11.23 -13.90
CA VAL A 93 -12.33 10.59 -15.17
C VAL A 93 -12.90 9.16 -15.27
N PHE A 94 -12.77 8.38 -14.19
CA PHE A 94 -13.34 7.02 -14.14
C PHE A 94 -14.86 7.02 -14.34
N ALA A 95 -15.60 7.85 -13.59
CA ALA A 95 -17.06 7.93 -13.68
C ALA A 95 -17.54 8.39 -15.07
N ALA A 96 -16.80 9.30 -15.72
CA ALA A 96 -17.10 9.72 -17.08
C ALA A 96 -16.87 8.63 -18.14
N ALA A 97 -15.98 7.67 -17.86
CA ALA A 97 -15.70 6.55 -18.76
C ALA A 97 -16.69 5.37 -18.60
N GLU A 98 -17.37 5.27 -17.45
CA GLU A 98 -18.43 4.27 -17.21
C GLU A 98 -19.83 4.70 -17.69
N ALA A 99 -20.00 5.99 -18.02
CA ALA A 99 -21.24 6.57 -18.53
C ALA A 99 -21.39 6.37 -20.05
#